data_AF-A0A959HRU8-F1
#
_entry.id   AF-A0A959HRU8-F1
#
_cell.length_a   1.000
_cell.length_b   1.000
_cell.length_c   1.000
_cell.angle_alpha   90.00
_cell.angle_beta   90.00
_cell.angle_gamma   90.00
#
_symmetry.space_group_name_H-M   'P 1'
#
loop_
_entity.id
_entity.type
_entity.pdbx_description
1 polymer ?
#
loop_
_entity_poly.entity_id
_entity_poly.type
_entity_poly.pdbx_seq_one_letter_code
_entity_poly.pdbx_strand_id
1 'polypeptide(L)'
;MADKGKHIWQDLNCSACHQVYGLGGYLGPDLTNVCSRLNNQQISSKIHTGTNIMPSYNLSEEETLQLIAYLKSLNASGIASPSKLKLNIDGTIER
;
A
#
# COMPACT_ATOMS: atom_id res chain seq x y z
N MET A 1 5.15 13.58 9.02
CA MET A 1 3.82 13.21 8.47
C MET A 1 3.82 11.79 7.93
N ALA A 2 4.77 11.41 7.08
CA ALA A 2 4.90 10.04 6.57
C ALA A 2 5.09 8.99 7.69
N ASP A 3 5.85 9.30 8.75
CA ASP A 3 6.05 8.35 9.87
C ASP A 3 4.74 8.04 10.61
N LYS A 4 3.89 9.04 10.85
CA LYS A 4 2.55 8.81 11.44
C LYS A 4 1.67 7.96 10.52
N GLY A 5 1.70 8.22 9.21
CA GLY A 5 1.00 7.40 8.22
C GLY A 5 1.49 5.95 8.19
N LYS A 6 2.80 5.74 8.37
CA LYS A 6 3.39 4.40 8.51
C LYS A 6 2.91 3.69 9.77
N HIS A 7 2.77 4.40 10.89
CA HIS A 7 2.19 3.83 12.10
C HIS A 7 0.73 3.41 11.89
N ILE A 8 -0.10 4.28 11.29
CA ILE A 8 -1.48 3.94 10.93
C ILE A 8 -1.54 2.69 10.04
N TRP A 9 -0.66 2.60 9.04
CA TRP A 9 -0.55 1.41 8.18
C TRP A 9 -0.28 0.13 8.97
N GLN A 10 0.59 0.21 9.98
CA GLN A 10 0.98 -0.92 10.83
C GLN A 10 -0.13 -1.27 11.84
N ASP A 11 -0.70 -0.28 12.52
CA ASP A 11 -1.69 -0.44 13.59
C ASP A 11 -3.00 -1.02 13.04
N LEU A 12 -3.40 -0.60 11.84
CA LEU A 12 -4.57 -1.16 11.13
C LEU A 12 -4.24 -2.45 10.38
N ASN A 13 -3.01 -2.95 10.49
CA ASN A 13 -2.53 -4.17 9.86
C ASN A 13 -2.78 -4.21 8.33
N CYS A 14 -2.62 -3.08 7.66
CA CYS A 14 -2.87 -2.95 6.22
C CYS A 14 -1.99 -3.92 5.40
N SER A 15 -0.77 -4.19 5.88
CA SER A 15 0.17 -5.14 5.29
C SER A 15 -0.28 -6.60 5.32
N ALA A 16 -1.27 -6.98 6.14
CA ALA A 16 -1.79 -8.34 6.12
C ALA A 16 -2.52 -8.67 4.82
N CYS A 17 -3.05 -7.65 4.14
CA CYS A 17 -3.78 -7.81 2.88
C CYS A 17 -3.06 -7.17 1.70
N HIS A 18 -2.42 -6.01 1.90
CA HIS A 18 -1.79 -5.24 0.83
C HIS A 18 -0.27 -5.33 0.86
N GLN A 19 0.34 -5.07 -0.30
CA GLN A 19 1.79 -5.07 -0.46
C GLN A 19 2.38 -3.66 -0.55
N VAL A 20 3.64 -3.57 -0.13
CA VAL A 20 4.56 -2.47 -0.41
C VAL A 20 5.87 -3.07 -0.90
N TYR A 21 6.33 -2.67 -2.09
CA TYR A 21 7.44 -3.26 -2.83
C TYR A 21 7.33 -4.78 -3.00
N GLY A 22 6.12 -5.30 -3.19
CA GLY A 22 5.87 -6.74 -3.26
C GLY A 22 5.93 -7.48 -1.92
N LEU A 23 6.09 -6.77 -0.79
CA LEU A 23 6.11 -7.34 0.55
C LEU A 23 4.79 -7.07 1.27
N GLY A 24 4.17 -8.12 1.81
CA GLY A 24 2.88 -8.06 2.49
C GLY A 24 1.94 -9.17 2.03
N GLY A 25 0.65 -9.02 2.32
CA GLY A 25 -0.39 -9.93 1.87
C GLY A 25 -0.72 -9.79 0.40
N TYR A 26 -1.33 -10.82 -0.18
CA TYR A 26 -1.72 -10.88 -1.59
C TYR A 26 -3.24 -10.75 -1.83
N LEU A 27 -4.00 -10.48 -0.76
CA LEU A 27 -5.46 -10.38 -0.84
C LEU A 27 -5.91 -9.06 -1.49
N GLY A 28 -5.16 -7.99 -1.25
CA GLY A 28 -5.32 -6.68 -1.87
C GLY A 28 -4.17 -6.37 -2.84
N PRO A 29 -4.35 -5.40 -3.75
CA PRO A 29 -3.30 -4.98 -4.68
C PRO A 29 -2.11 -4.35 -3.95
N ASP A 30 -0.94 -4.39 -4.59
CA ASP A 30 0.23 -3.61 -4.18
C ASP A 30 -0.08 -2.09 -4.23
N LEU A 31 0.25 -1.39 -3.15
CA LEU A 31 -0.03 0.02 -2.94
C LEU A 31 1.19 0.94 -3.08
N THR A 32 2.37 0.40 -3.41
CA THR A 32 3.62 1.17 -3.57
C THR A 32 3.46 2.39 -4.47
N ASN A 33 2.81 2.20 -5.62
CA ASN A 33 2.56 3.26 -6.59
C ASN A 33 1.07 3.55 -6.74
N VAL A 34 0.27 3.38 -5.68
CA VAL A 34 -1.17 3.68 -5.76
C VAL A 34 -1.43 5.15 -6.08
N CYS A 35 -0.58 6.06 -5.60
CA CYS A 35 -0.70 7.50 -5.81
C CYS A 35 -0.37 7.97 -7.24
N SER A 36 0.22 7.13 -8.09
CA SER A 36 0.35 7.45 -9.52
C SER A 36 -0.92 7.13 -10.32
N ARG A 37 -1.81 6.30 -9.75
CA ARG A 37 -3.05 5.83 -10.40
C ARG A 37 -4.31 6.47 -9.82
N LEU A 38 -4.29 6.81 -8.53
CA LEU A 38 -5.43 7.35 -7.79
C LEU A 38 -5.07 8.67 -7.12
N ASN A 39 -6.02 9.60 -7.13
CA ASN A 39 -5.90 10.86 -6.39
C ASN A 39 -6.28 10.68 -4.90
N ASN A 40 -6.01 11.70 -4.09
CA ASN A 40 -6.26 11.68 -2.63
C ASN A 40 -7.72 11.35 -2.28
N GLN A 41 -8.69 11.92 -3.00
CA GLN A 41 -10.11 11.72 -2.73
C GLN A 41 -10.53 10.28 -3.03
N GLN A 42 -10.03 9.69 -4.11
CA GLN A 42 -10.29 8.29 -4.45
C GLN A 42 -9.69 7.33 -3.42
N ILE A 43 -8.47 7.61 -2.93
CA ILE A 43 -7.83 6.79 -1.88
C ILE A 43 -8.63 6.92 -0.57
N SER A 44 -8.99 8.14 -0.18
CA SER A 44 -9.82 8.41 1.00
C SER A 44 -11.15 7.64 0.93
N SER A 45 -11.88 7.77 -0.18
CA SER A 45 -13.15 7.05 -0.36
C SER A 45 -12.99 5.53 -0.25
N LYS A 46 -11.90 4.95 -0.77
CA LYS A 46 -11.64 3.51 -0.63
C LYS A 46 -11.41 3.07 0.82
N ILE A 47 -10.70 3.89 1.60
CA ILE A 47 -10.43 3.62 3.02
C ILE A 47 -11.74 3.67 3.83
N HIS A 48 -12.57 4.69 3.58
CA HIS A 48 -13.80 4.93 4.33
C HIS A 48 -14.96 4.01 3.94
N THR A 49 -15.07 3.65 2.67
CA THR A 49 -16.15 2.77 2.17
C THR A 49 -15.78 1.29 2.27
N GLY A 50 -14.50 0.94 2.04
CA GLY A 50 -14.09 -0.46 1.95
C GLY A 50 -14.72 -1.19 0.75
N THR A 51 -14.71 -2.52 0.82
CA THR A 51 -15.41 -3.45 -0.09
C THR A 51 -15.98 -4.60 0.73
N ASN A 52 -16.54 -5.63 0.09
CA ASN A 52 -16.95 -6.87 0.79
C ASN A 52 -15.77 -7.63 1.44
N ILE A 53 -14.52 -7.31 1.06
CA ILE A 53 -13.29 -7.95 1.56
C ILE A 53 -12.44 -6.95 2.36
N MET A 54 -12.23 -5.73 1.82
CA MET A 54 -11.48 -4.68 2.50
C MET A 54 -12.39 -3.99 3.51
N PRO A 55 -12.10 -4.04 4.83
CA PRO A 55 -12.91 -3.35 5.82
C PRO A 55 -12.96 -1.85 5.55
N SER A 56 -14.05 -1.20 5.94
CA SER A 56 -14.10 0.25 6.07
C SER A 56 -13.38 0.68 7.36
N TYR A 57 -12.64 1.78 7.27
CA TYR A 57 -11.95 2.37 8.41
C TYR A 57 -12.46 3.78 8.66
N ASN A 58 -12.92 4.05 9.87
CA ASN A 58 -13.41 5.36 10.27
C ASN A 58 -12.27 6.25 10.80
N LEU A 59 -11.34 6.60 9.92
CA LEU A 59 -10.21 7.48 10.24
C LEU A 59 -10.63 8.95 10.24
N SER A 60 -10.00 9.77 11.06
CA SER A 60 -10.13 11.22 10.90
C SER A 60 -9.57 11.68 9.54
N GLU A 61 -9.96 12.88 9.11
CA GLU A 61 -9.40 13.49 7.91
C GLU A 61 -7.87 13.63 8.03
N GLU A 62 -7.38 14.02 9.21
CA GLU A 62 -5.95 14.15 9.47
C GLU A 62 -5.21 12.80 9.33
N GLU A 63 -5.72 11.73 9.96
CA GLU A 63 -5.15 10.39 9.86
C GLU A 63 -5.17 9.87 8.41
N THR A 64 -6.27 10.10 7.70
CA THR A 64 -6.39 9.74 6.28
C THR A 64 -5.32 10.44 5.45
N LEU A 65 -5.11 11.74 5.67
CA LEU A 65 -4.08 12.51 4.98
C LEU A 65 -2.66 12.06 5.35
N GLN A 66 -2.42 11.70 6.61
CA GLN A 66 -1.14 11.14 7.06
C GLN A 66 -0.85 9.78 6.38
N LEU A 67 -1.84 8.89 6.30
CA LEU A 67 -1.73 7.62 5.59
C LEU A 67 -1.47 7.83 4.10
N ILE A 68 -2.20 8.76 3.46
CA ILE A 68 -1.95 9.12 2.05
C ILE A 68 -0.54 9.70 1.88
N ALA A 69 -0.05 10.51 2.82
CA ALA A 69 1.32 11.04 2.77
C ALA A 69 2.36 9.93 2.84
N TYR A 70 2.12 8.87 3.62
CA TYR A 70 2.96 7.68 3.61
C TYR A 70 2.93 6.97 2.25
N LEU A 71 1.74 6.73 1.67
CA LEU A 71 1.61 6.12 0.34
C LEU A 71 2.30 6.96 -0.77
N LYS A 72 2.23 8.30 -0.68
CA LYS A 72 2.97 9.20 -1.57
C LYS A 72 4.48 9.07 -1.40
N SER A 73 4.96 8.89 -0.17
CA SER A 73 6.38 8.68 0.08
C SER A 73 6.88 7.39 -0.57
N LEU A 74 6.11 6.30 -0.50
CA LEU A 74 6.42 5.02 -1.17
C LEU A 74 6.48 5.19 -2.69
N ASN A 75 5.52 5.93 -3.25
CA ASN A 75 5.47 6.19 -4.67
C ASN A 75 6.69 7.00 -5.15
N ALA A 76 7.20 7.90 -4.32
CA ALA A 76 8.39 8.69 -4.62
C ALA A 76 9.70 7.91 -4.40
N SER A 77 9.74 6.98 -3.46
CA SER A 77 10.95 6.22 -3.14
C SER A 77 11.23 5.02 -4.05
N GLY A 78 10.27 4.57 -4.86
CA GLY A 78 10.52 3.53 -5.85
C GLY A 78 9.28 3.00 -6.57
N ILE A 79 9.49 2.01 -7.43
CA ILE A 79 8.43 1.35 -8.20
C ILE A 79 8.23 -0.06 -7.64
N ALA A 80 6.98 -0.47 -7.44
CA ALA A 80 6.63 -1.87 -7.25
C ALA A 80 7.10 -2.64 -8.48
N SER A 81 8.11 -3.47 -8.32
CA SER A 81 8.40 -4.54 -9.26
C SER A 81 7.65 -5.79 -8.79
N PRO A 82 6.39 -6.03 -9.22
CA PRO A 82 5.90 -7.40 -9.32
C PRO A 82 6.73 -8.03 -10.44
N SER A 83 7.97 -8.34 -10.11
CA SER A 83 8.96 -8.68 -11.11
C SER A 83 8.53 -10.04 -11.64
N LYS A 84 8.58 -10.19 -12.97
CA LYS A 84 8.74 -11.51 -13.60
C LYS A 84 10.11 -12.03 -13.16
N LEU A 85 10.25 -12.39 -11.88
CA LEU A 85 11.45 -12.95 -11.34
C LEU A 85 11.61 -14.30 -12.01
N LYS A 86 12.65 -14.44 -12.84
CA LYS A 86 13.05 -15.77 -13.30
C LYS A 86 13.71 -16.46 -12.13
N LEU A 87 13.06 -17.50 -11.62
CA LEU A 87 13.65 -18.42 -10.66
C LEU A 87 14.60 -19.32 -11.43
N ASN A 88 15.87 -19.27 -11.06
CA ASN A 88 16.87 -20.20 -11.55
C ASN A 88 16.78 -21.52 -10.76
N ILE A 89 17.22 -22.62 -11.37
CA ILE A 89 17.18 -23.96 -10.75
C ILE A 89 18.05 -24.04 -9.48
N ASP A 90 19.06 -23.17 -9.36
CA ASP A 90 19.91 -23.04 -8.18
C ASP A 90 19.31 -22.18 -7.06
N GLY A 91 18.07 -21.69 -7.25
CA GLY A 91 17.36 -20.84 -6.29
C GLY A 91 17.73 -19.36 -6.36
N THR A 92 18.59 -18.96 -7.30
CA THR A 92 18.88 -17.53 -7.54
C THR A 92 17.75 -16.86 -8.34
N ILE A 93 17.70 -15.53 -8.27
CA ILE A 93 16.66 -14.73 -8.92
C ILE A 93 17.31 -13.72 -9.87
N GLU A 94 16.93 -13.77 -11.15
CA GLU A 94 17.33 -12.79 -12.17
C GLU A 94 16.27 -11.72 -12.37
N ARG A 95 16.72 -10.46 -12.51
CA ARG A 95 15.90 -9.29 -12.83
C ARG A 95 15.92 -8.97 -14.31
#